data_AF-A0A9E0KJN4-F1
#
_entry.id   AF-A0A9E0KJN4-F1
#
_cell.length_a   1.000
_cell.length_b   1.000
_cell.length_c   1.000
_cell.angle_alpha   90.00
_cell.angle_beta   90.00
_cell.angle_gamma   90.00
#
_symmetry.space_group_name_H-M   'P 1'
#
loop_
_entity.id
_entity.type
_entity.pdbx_description
1 polymer ?
#
loop_
_entity_poly.entity_id
_entity_poly.type
_entity_poly.pdbx_seq_one_letter_code
_entity_poly.pdbx_strand_id
1 'polypeptide(L)'
;MYPEAGNKKGAMQDLTFIETQFPVSLLSKESYKERKSNNSQTLTGLGKWWGRKPLVLIRAALLGLLLPASTDPKQDREIFFKLLTMDEEGLWNRLRGNIPAADVYELATETEREFYFIREDGKWKWKRSATREDREHMQHRAFNRMGYDRKLSYCVRPEEIAGPSEAAWQTINAHLGTETHSLPELVHELGKRRFGHTPRVGDAFCGGGSVPFEAAVLGCDVYGADLNPVGALLTWAAIHLIGGGTETAKEIQKAQKQVYEAAGRQIESWGIERNDEGWQDEATGEIKGKGWQADYYLYCIEATDPATGWRVPLAPSWIIGQKTRTIARLVPEKATKSFRIEIVQDASPEEMEKAKLEGTAADGIRCPVDRSGNPIQPEMRTATPIDALRGREGLRRWENEDLVPRPDDVLQERLYCIRWVDPETGEKQYRAPTEADLQREAEALRLLKERFGAWQAKGFIPSRKIESGYNTDQPIRERGWTHWHHLYNPRQLLLIGLFQELAAETAKTPEVGAALLLGIGRMADWTSRLCRWDSSAANEKGAQTFFNQALNTLANYATRAYNALKTTWPLTFPERNVGSDSQVIPLDARLTAYAADLWITDPPYA
;
A
#
# COMPACT_ATOMS: atom_id res chain seq x y z
N MET A 1 -57.72 -4.10 -30.48
CA MET A 1 -57.71 -5.24 -31.41
C MET A 1 -56.28 -5.76 -31.42
N TYR A 2 -55.99 -6.74 -30.58
CA TYR A 2 -54.65 -7.34 -30.51
C TYR A 2 -54.50 -8.29 -31.71
N PRO A 3 -53.39 -8.23 -32.47
CA PRO A 3 -53.13 -9.25 -33.46
C PRO A 3 -52.75 -10.57 -32.77
N GLU A 4 -53.23 -11.64 -33.37
CA GLU A 4 -53.24 -13.01 -32.88
C GLU A 4 -51.85 -13.54 -32.52
N ALA A 5 -51.83 -14.37 -31.48
CA ALA A 5 -50.68 -15.13 -31.01
C ALA A 5 -50.25 -16.16 -32.08
N GLY A 6 -49.33 -15.74 -32.94
CA GLY A 6 -48.51 -16.64 -33.73
C GLY A 6 -47.58 -17.46 -32.83
N ASN A 7 -47.67 -18.78 -32.95
CA ASN A 7 -46.84 -19.79 -32.31
C ASN A 7 -45.34 -19.52 -32.51
N LYS A 8 -44.66 -18.86 -31.55
CA LYS A 8 -43.20 -18.70 -31.51
C LYS A 8 -42.57 -19.79 -30.65
N LYS A 9 -42.17 -20.90 -31.27
CA LYS A 9 -41.04 -21.70 -30.75
C LYS A 9 -39.79 -20.81 -30.81
N GLY A 10 -39.22 -20.46 -29.65
CA GLY A 10 -37.91 -19.79 -29.55
C GLY A 10 -37.92 -18.29 -29.26
N ALA A 11 -38.94 -17.73 -28.60
CA ALA A 11 -38.84 -16.36 -28.09
C ALA A 11 -38.02 -16.34 -26.79
N MET A 12 -36.83 -15.72 -26.81
CA MET A 12 -36.13 -15.26 -25.59
C MET A 12 -37.13 -14.52 -24.71
N GLN A 13 -37.16 -14.86 -23.41
CA GLN A 13 -37.90 -14.06 -22.44
C GLN A 13 -37.21 -12.69 -22.32
N ASP A 14 -37.96 -11.62 -22.01
CA ASP A 14 -37.38 -10.29 -21.77
C ASP A 14 -36.53 -10.23 -20.47
N LEU A 15 -36.50 -11.35 -19.74
CA LEU A 15 -35.67 -11.58 -18.57
C LEU A 15 -34.21 -11.78 -18.94
N THR A 16 -33.36 -11.35 -18.02
CA THR A 16 -31.90 -11.51 -18.06
C THR A 16 -31.47 -12.69 -17.22
N PHE A 17 -30.23 -13.14 -17.43
CA PHE A 17 -29.65 -14.24 -16.66
C PHE A 17 -29.76 -13.97 -15.16
N ILE A 18 -29.35 -12.79 -14.68
CA ILE A 18 -29.33 -12.47 -13.25
C ILE A 18 -30.72 -12.50 -12.59
N GLU A 19 -31.80 -12.27 -13.35
CA GLU A 19 -33.18 -12.33 -12.86
C GLU A 19 -33.69 -13.76 -12.68
N THR A 20 -33.08 -14.73 -13.37
CA THR A 20 -33.48 -16.14 -13.32
C THR A 20 -32.48 -17.01 -12.56
N GLN A 21 -31.20 -16.67 -12.62
CA GLN A 21 -30.09 -17.42 -12.05
C GLN A 21 -28.91 -16.50 -11.73
N PHE A 22 -28.24 -16.75 -10.60
CA PHE A 22 -26.95 -16.12 -10.34
C PHE A 22 -26.08 -17.03 -9.44
N PRO A 23 -24.84 -17.38 -9.84
CA PRO A 23 -24.04 -18.37 -9.13
C PRO A 23 -23.32 -17.80 -7.90
N VAL A 24 -24.09 -17.36 -6.89
CA VAL A 24 -23.61 -16.65 -5.70
C VAL A 24 -22.47 -17.39 -4.97
N SER A 25 -22.58 -18.72 -4.85
CA SER A 25 -21.57 -19.53 -4.14
C SER A 25 -20.19 -19.49 -4.80
N LEU A 26 -20.12 -19.69 -6.12
CA LEU A 26 -18.84 -19.67 -6.84
C LEU A 26 -18.28 -18.25 -6.94
N LEU A 27 -19.14 -17.26 -7.20
CA LEU A 27 -18.73 -15.84 -7.24
C LEU A 27 -18.21 -15.35 -5.90
N SER A 28 -18.76 -15.83 -4.79
CA SER A 28 -18.25 -15.53 -3.46
C SER A 28 -16.82 -16.03 -3.29
N LYS A 29 -16.52 -17.24 -3.77
CA LYS A 29 -15.15 -17.82 -3.70
C LYS A 29 -14.13 -17.00 -4.51
N GLU A 30 -14.49 -16.61 -5.73
CA GLU A 30 -13.65 -15.74 -6.57
C GLU A 30 -13.46 -14.35 -5.92
N SER A 31 -14.53 -13.78 -5.38
CA SER A 31 -14.49 -12.50 -4.65
C SER A 31 -13.58 -12.56 -3.41
N TYR A 32 -13.61 -13.67 -2.67
CA TYR A 32 -12.69 -13.89 -1.54
C TYR A 32 -11.25 -14.03 -1.99
N LYS A 33 -10.98 -14.70 -3.12
CA LYS A 33 -9.63 -14.78 -3.70
C LYS A 33 -9.10 -13.38 -4.01
N GLU A 34 -9.90 -12.52 -4.62
CA GLU A 34 -9.51 -11.12 -4.85
C GLU A 34 -9.26 -10.39 -3.53
N ARG A 35 -10.19 -10.42 -2.57
CA ARG A 35 -10.02 -9.72 -1.28
C ARG A 35 -8.79 -10.18 -0.49
N LYS A 36 -8.41 -11.46 -0.59
CA LYS A 36 -7.21 -12.03 0.05
C LYS A 36 -5.91 -11.79 -0.72
N SER A 37 -5.97 -11.16 -1.90
CA SER A 37 -4.82 -10.93 -2.77
C SER A 37 -3.94 -9.74 -2.32
N ASN A 38 -4.27 -9.04 -1.23
CA ASN A 38 -3.49 -7.93 -0.66
C ASN A 38 -3.08 -6.90 -1.74
N ASN A 39 -1.78 -6.62 -1.89
CA ASN A 39 -1.26 -5.64 -2.86
C ASN A 39 -1.35 -6.11 -4.32
N SER A 40 -1.68 -7.38 -4.58
CA SER A 40 -1.84 -7.89 -5.95
C SER A 40 -3.25 -7.73 -6.50
N GLN A 41 -4.17 -7.09 -5.75
CA GLN A 41 -5.46 -6.63 -6.27
C GLN A 41 -5.22 -5.51 -7.29
N THR A 42 -5.89 -5.57 -8.44
CA THR A 42 -5.66 -4.67 -9.59
C THR A 42 -5.67 -3.19 -9.18
N LEU A 43 -6.69 -2.75 -8.44
CA LEU A 43 -6.85 -1.34 -8.09
C LEU A 43 -6.17 -0.93 -6.77
N THR A 44 -5.87 -1.89 -5.88
CA THR A 44 -5.30 -1.57 -4.55
C THR A 44 -3.90 -0.96 -4.64
N GLY A 45 -3.18 -1.18 -5.75
CA GLY A 45 -1.89 -0.53 -6.03
C GLY A 45 -1.96 1.00 -6.11
N LEU A 46 -3.13 1.55 -6.51
CA LEU A 46 -3.38 3.01 -6.58
C LEU A 46 -3.66 3.60 -5.20
N GLY A 47 -4.40 2.86 -4.38
CA GLY A 47 -4.80 3.27 -3.04
C GLY A 47 -5.89 2.35 -2.51
N LYS A 48 -5.96 2.18 -1.18
CA LYS A 48 -7.01 1.37 -0.55
C LYS A 48 -8.24 2.24 -0.29
N TRP A 49 -9.37 1.89 -0.90
CA TRP A 49 -10.69 2.46 -0.59
C TRP A 49 -11.56 1.45 0.15
N TRP A 50 -12.28 1.88 1.19
CA TRP A 50 -13.04 0.98 2.06
C TRP A 50 -14.28 0.36 1.39
N GLY A 51 -14.93 1.08 0.47
CA GLY A 51 -16.13 0.63 -0.27
C GLY A 51 -15.84 -0.20 -1.52
N ARG A 52 -14.60 -0.68 -1.73
CA ARG A 52 -14.21 -1.33 -3.00
C ARG A 52 -14.93 -2.66 -3.21
N LYS A 53 -15.62 -2.79 -4.35
CA LYS A 53 -16.24 -4.04 -4.82
C LYS A 53 -15.22 -4.89 -5.59
N PRO A 54 -15.25 -6.24 -5.44
CA PRO A 54 -14.46 -7.14 -6.27
C PRO A 54 -14.78 -6.97 -7.75
N LEU A 55 -13.76 -6.94 -8.61
CA LEU A 55 -13.91 -6.77 -10.06
C LEU A 55 -14.67 -7.94 -10.68
N VAL A 56 -14.38 -9.17 -10.25
CA VAL A 56 -15.09 -10.36 -10.71
C VAL A 56 -16.59 -10.31 -10.43
N LEU A 57 -17.00 -9.70 -9.30
CA LEU A 57 -18.41 -9.54 -8.96
C LEU A 57 -19.10 -8.55 -9.90
N ILE A 58 -18.44 -7.44 -10.22
CA ILE A 58 -18.97 -6.41 -11.11
C ILE A 58 -19.07 -6.97 -12.53
N ARG A 59 -18.03 -7.67 -13.00
CA ARG A 59 -18.04 -8.38 -14.29
C ARG A 59 -19.23 -9.35 -14.38
N ALA A 60 -19.41 -10.17 -13.36
CA ALA A 60 -20.52 -11.11 -13.30
C ALA A 60 -21.88 -10.42 -13.28
N ALA A 61 -22.03 -9.33 -12.55
CA ALA A 61 -23.28 -8.56 -12.49
C ALA A 61 -23.60 -7.93 -13.86
N LEU A 62 -22.63 -7.29 -14.52
CA LEU A 62 -22.82 -6.69 -15.84
C LEU A 62 -23.16 -7.73 -16.91
N LEU A 63 -22.41 -8.84 -16.96
CA LEU A 63 -22.73 -9.94 -17.88
C LEU A 63 -24.10 -10.55 -17.54
N GLY A 64 -24.45 -10.68 -16.27
CA GLY A 64 -25.74 -11.22 -15.85
C GLY A 64 -26.92 -10.34 -16.22
N LEU A 65 -26.74 -9.01 -16.23
CA LEU A 65 -27.74 -8.02 -16.64
C LEU A 65 -27.88 -7.90 -18.17
N LEU A 66 -26.89 -8.35 -18.93
CA LEU A 66 -26.88 -8.27 -20.40
C LEU A 66 -27.25 -9.61 -21.07
N LEU A 67 -26.85 -10.73 -20.47
CA LEU A 67 -27.10 -12.06 -21.01
C LEU A 67 -28.61 -12.36 -20.96
N PRO A 68 -29.24 -12.72 -22.09
CA PRO A 68 -30.66 -13.05 -22.10
C PRO A 68 -30.91 -14.41 -21.43
N ALA A 69 -32.04 -14.54 -20.73
CA ALA A 69 -32.51 -15.82 -20.24
C ALA A 69 -33.18 -16.60 -21.37
N SER A 70 -32.63 -17.78 -21.68
CA SER A 70 -33.17 -18.67 -22.70
C SER A 70 -34.13 -19.69 -22.08
N THR A 71 -34.69 -20.55 -22.94
CA THR A 71 -35.49 -21.69 -22.50
C THR A 71 -34.64 -22.87 -22.01
N ASP A 72 -33.30 -22.80 -22.09
CA ASP A 72 -32.36 -23.76 -21.53
C ASP A 72 -31.50 -23.11 -20.41
N PRO A 73 -32.00 -23.11 -19.17
CA PRO A 73 -31.30 -22.49 -18.06
C PRO A 73 -30.02 -23.23 -17.66
N LYS A 74 -29.79 -24.47 -18.14
CA LYS A 74 -28.51 -25.17 -17.88
C LYS A 74 -27.44 -24.65 -18.83
N GLN A 75 -27.80 -24.54 -20.11
CA GLN A 75 -26.90 -24.01 -21.12
C GLN A 75 -26.53 -22.54 -20.84
N ASP A 76 -27.50 -21.71 -20.44
CA ASP A 76 -27.23 -20.32 -20.04
C ASP A 76 -26.16 -20.23 -18.94
N ARG A 77 -26.25 -21.10 -17.93
CA ARG A 77 -25.27 -21.16 -16.84
C ARG A 77 -23.89 -21.60 -17.31
N GLU A 78 -23.83 -22.56 -18.22
CA GLU A 78 -22.55 -23.01 -18.81
C GLU A 78 -21.88 -21.90 -19.62
N ILE A 79 -22.66 -21.17 -20.43
CA ILE A 79 -22.17 -19.98 -21.15
C ILE A 79 -21.71 -18.90 -20.19
N PHE A 80 -22.48 -18.62 -19.14
CA PHE A 80 -22.10 -17.64 -18.12
C PHE A 80 -20.77 -18.01 -17.43
N PHE A 81 -20.56 -19.30 -17.12
CA PHE A 81 -19.28 -19.75 -16.57
C PHE A 81 -18.12 -19.65 -17.57
N LYS A 82 -18.34 -19.94 -18.85
CA LYS A 82 -17.33 -19.73 -19.89
C LYS A 82 -16.91 -18.28 -20.01
N LEU A 83 -17.88 -17.35 -20.04
CA LEU A 83 -17.63 -15.90 -20.08
C LEU A 83 -16.78 -15.41 -18.91
N LEU A 84 -17.01 -15.96 -17.71
CA LEU A 84 -16.23 -15.66 -16.51
C LEU A 84 -14.99 -16.53 -16.36
N THR A 85 -14.68 -17.43 -17.29
CA THR A 85 -13.57 -18.40 -17.21
C THR A 85 -13.59 -19.21 -15.91
N MET A 86 -14.80 -19.55 -15.46
CA MET A 86 -15.10 -20.33 -14.26
C MET A 86 -15.45 -21.78 -14.58
N ASP A 87 -15.55 -22.13 -15.87
CA ASP A 87 -15.68 -23.51 -16.35
C ASP A 87 -14.33 -24.26 -16.27
N GLU A 88 -14.34 -25.56 -16.56
CA GLU A 88 -13.16 -26.43 -16.39
C GLU A 88 -11.97 -25.94 -17.23
N GLU A 89 -12.21 -25.65 -18.51
CA GLU A 89 -11.19 -25.14 -19.43
C GLU A 89 -10.70 -23.75 -19.00
N GLY A 90 -11.62 -22.84 -18.64
CA GLY A 90 -11.27 -21.51 -18.15
C GLY A 90 -10.38 -21.55 -16.90
N LEU A 91 -10.70 -22.42 -15.93
CA LEU A 91 -9.88 -22.60 -14.73
C LEU A 91 -8.48 -23.14 -15.03
N TRP A 92 -8.38 -24.07 -15.99
CA TRP A 92 -7.10 -24.60 -16.44
C TRP A 92 -6.24 -23.53 -17.12
N ASN A 93 -6.84 -22.72 -18.01
CA ASN A 93 -6.18 -21.60 -18.66
C ASN A 93 -5.71 -20.51 -17.68
N ARG A 94 -6.32 -20.46 -16.49
CA ARG A 94 -5.93 -19.56 -15.40
C ARG A 94 -4.80 -20.11 -14.54
N LEU A 95 -4.24 -21.29 -14.80
CA LEU A 95 -3.20 -21.86 -13.95
C LEU A 95 -1.94 -20.97 -13.95
N ARG A 96 -1.52 -20.47 -12.76
CA ARG A 96 -0.38 -19.55 -12.63
C ARG A 96 0.99 -20.24 -12.75
N GLY A 97 1.03 -21.57 -12.60
CA GLY A 97 2.25 -22.36 -12.65
C GLY A 97 2.00 -23.82 -12.32
N ASN A 98 3.05 -24.63 -12.33
CA ASN A 98 2.94 -26.07 -12.11
C ASN A 98 2.41 -26.40 -10.70
N ILE A 99 1.56 -27.42 -10.64
CA ILE A 99 1.08 -28.02 -9.40
C ILE A 99 2.22 -28.89 -8.83
N PRO A 100 2.64 -28.69 -7.57
CA PRO A 100 3.71 -29.48 -6.98
C PRO A 100 3.45 -30.99 -7.04
N ALA A 101 4.50 -31.79 -7.25
CA ALA A 101 4.37 -33.24 -7.37
C ALA A 101 3.67 -33.88 -6.15
N ALA A 102 3.89 -33.33 -4.96
CA ALA A 102 3.21 -33.77 -3.74
C ALA A 102 1.69 -33.57 -3.79
N ASP A 103 1.23 -32.40 -4.27
CA ASP A 103 -0.19 -32.10 -4.42
C ASP A 103 -0.85 -32.97 -5.50
N VAL A 104 -0.13 -33.25 -6.60
CA VAL A 104 -0.62 -34.16 -7.64
C VAL A 104 -0.72 -35.59 -7.10
N TYR A 105 0.29 -36.04 -6.34
CA TYR A 105 0.32 -37.38 -5.73
C TYR A 105 -0.88 -37.64 -4.82
N GLU A 106 -1.27 -36.66 -4.00
CA GLU A 106 -2.44 -36.77 -3.10
C GLU A 106 -3.72 -37.14 -3.86
N LEU A 107 -3.87 -36.63 -5.07
CA LEU A 107 -5.05 -36.82 -5.91
C LEU A 107 -4.87 -37.90 -6.98
N ALA A 108 -3.68 -38.51 -7.05
CA ALA A 108 -3.37 -39.60 -7.95
C ALA A 108 -3.96 -40.93 -7.44
N THR A 109 -4.35 -41.80 -8.37
CA THR A 109 -4.76 -43.18 -8.06
C THR A 109 -3.55 -44.01 -7.63
N GLU A 110 -3.77 -45.16 -7.01
CA GLU A 110 -2.67 -46.05 -6.57
C GLU A 110 -1.72 -46.41 -7.73
N THR A 111 -2.27 -46.77 -8.88
CA THR A 111 -1.47 -47.06 -10.09
C THR A 111 -0.68 -45.84 -10.59
N GLU A 112 -1.30 -44.66 -10.60
CA GLU A 112 -0.62 -43.43 -11.01
C GLU A 112 0.51 -43.06 -10.04
N ARG A 113 0.30 -43.27 -8.73
CA ARG A 113 1.29 -43.05 -7.68
C ARG A 113 2.52 -43.93 -7.88
N GLU A 114 2.30 -45.22 -8.08
CA GLU A 114 3.37 -46.19 -8.32
C GLU A 114 4.12 -45.90 -9.62
N PHE A 115 3.43 -45.48 -10.68
CA PHE A 115 4.05 -45.29 -11.99
C PHE A 115 4.85 -43.97 -12.07
N TYR A 116 4.29 -42.87 -11.56
CA TYR A 116 4.83 -41.53 -11.80
C TYR A 116 5.61 -40.90 -10.65
N PHE A 117 5.51 -41.43 -9.42
CA PHE A 117 6.07 -40.76 -8.24
C PHE A 117 7.06 -41.62 -7.47
N ILE A 118 8.01 -40.95 -6.82
CA ILE A 118 8.97 -41.55 -5.89
C ILE A 118 9.07 -40.69 -4.64
N ARG A 119 9.33 -41.32 -3.50
CA ARG A 119 9.56 -40.63 -2.23
C ARG A 119 11.05 -40.49 -1.99
N GLU A 120 11.54 -39.25 -1.96
CA GLU A 120 12.93 -38.90 -1.69
C GLU A 120 12.97 -37.77 -0.66
N ASP A 121 13.83 -37.88 0.36
CA ASP A 121 13.99 -36.88 1.43
C ASP A 121 12.65 -36.53 2.13
N GLY A 122 11.77 -37.53 2.26
CA GLY A 122 10.44 -37.37 2.85
C GLY A 122 9.41 -36.67 1.97
N LYS A 123 9.75 -36.26 0.73
CA LYS A 123 8.86 -35.56 -0.20
C LYS A 123 8.55 -36.42 -1.43
N TRP A 124 7.33 -36.30 -1.95
CA TRP A 124 6.95 -36.90 -3.22
C TRP A 124 7.49 -36.07 -4.38
N LYS A 125 8.23 -36.73 -5.27
CA LYS A 125 8.82 -36.15 -6.49
C LYS A 125 8.38 -36.98 -7.70
N TRP A 126 8.45 -36.35 -8.88
CA TRP A 126 8.27 -37.06 -10.16
C TRP A 126 9.42 -38.06 -10.37
N LYS A 127 9.11 -39.27 -10.82
CA LYS A 127 10.13 -40.21 -11.29
C LYS A 127 10.86 -39.64 -12.51
N ARG A 128 12.11 -40.06 -12.70
CA ARG A 128 12.90 -39.71 -13.89
C ARG A 128 12.24 -40.20 -15.19
N SER A 129 11.47 -41.27 -15.13
CA SER A 129 10.70 -41.81 -16.26
C SER A 129 9.47 -40.98 -16.64
N ALA A 130 8.97 -40.10 -15.75
CA ALA A 130 7.84 -39.24 -16.06
C ALA A 130 8.27 -38.10 -16.98
N THR A 131 7.83 -38.17 -18.24
CA THR A 131 8.11 -37.16 -19.27
C THR A 131 7.41 -35.83 -18.93
N ARG A 132 7.70 -34.77 -19.70
CA ARG A 132 7.00 -33.49 -19.52
C ARG A 132 5.49 -33.63 -19.78
N GLU A 133 5.13 -34.36 -20.82
CA GLU A 133 3.74 -34.63 -21.21
C GLU A 133 3.02 -35.46 -20.14
N ASP A 134 3.67 -36.48 -19.58
CA ASP A 134 3.13 -37.24 -18.45
C ASP A 134 2.82 -36.34 -17.25
N ARG A 135 3.74 -35.43 -16.91
CA ARG A 135 3.58 -34.51 -15.78
C ARG A 135 2.44 -33.53 -16.02
N GLU A 136 2.33 -32.99 -17.24
CA GLU A 136 1.24 -32.08 -17.60
C GLU A 136 -0.11 -32.81 -17.55
N HIS A 137 -0.20 -34.00 -18.14
CA HIS A 137 -1.39 -34.83 -18.10
C HIS A 137 -1.80 -35.20 -16.67
N MET A 138 -0.84 -35.58 -15.83
CA MET A 138 -1.09 -35.88 -14.42
C MET A 138 -1.53 -34.64 -13.62
N GLN A 139 -0.93 -33.48 -13.89
CA GLN A 139 -1.37 -32.22 -13.29
C GLN A 139 -2.80 -31.87 -13.69
N HIS A 140 -3.16 -32.02 -14.97
CA HIS A 140 -4.52 -31.79 -15.46
C HIS A 140 -5.54 -32.73 -14.78
N ARG A 141 -5.21 -34.03 -14.68
CA ARG A 141 -6.07 -35.00 -13.97
C ARG A 141 -6.23 -34.66 -12.51
N ALA A 142 -5.14 -34.37 -11.80
CA ALA A 142 -5.20 -33.98 -10.40
C ALA A 142 -6.00 -32.69 -10.21
N PHE A 143 -5.77 -31.68 -11.05
CA PHE A 143 -6.52 -30.43 -11.03
C PHE A 143 -8.02 -30.68 -11.18
N ASN A 144 -8.45 -31.52 -12.14
CA ASN A 144 -9.86 -31.85 -12.33
C ASN A 144 -10.49 -32.58 -11.14
N ARG A 145 -9.71 -33.34 -10.37
CA ARG A 145 -10.15 -33.99 -9.13
C ARG A 145 -10.22 -33.02 -7.94
N MET A 146 -9.65 -31.83 -8.03
CA MET A 146 -9.71 -30.82 -6.96
C MET A 146 -11.10 -30.21 -6.83
N GLY A 147 -11.51 -29.95 -5.58
CA GLY A 147 -12.61 -29.03 -5.30
C GLY A 147 -12.26 -27.60 -5.74
N TYR A 148 -13.29 -26.80 -6.03
CA TYR A 148 -13.16 -25.45 -6.58
C TYR A 148 -12.23 -24.53 -5.76
N ASP A 149 -12.33 -24.55 -4.43
CA ASP A 149 -11.48 -23.72 -3.55
C ASP A 149 -10.00 -24.05 -3.68
N ARG A 150 -9.66 -25.35 -3.84
CA ARG A 150 -8.27 -25.80 -4.06
C ARG A 150 -7.80 -25.45 -5.47
N LYS A 151 -8.66 -25.50 -6.49
CA LYS A 151 -8.31 -25.00 -7.84
C LYS A 151 -7.91 -23.52 -7.78
N LEU A 152 -8.70 -22.71 -7.08
CA LEU A 152 -8.45 -21.27 -6.95
C LEU A 152 -7.11 -20.91 -6.27
N SER A 153 -6.51 -21.77 -5.45
CA SER A 153 -5.16 -21.47 -4.91
C SER A 153 -4.08 -21.51 -5.98
N TYR A 154 -4.32 -22.20 -7.11
CA TYR A 154 -3.39 -22.31 -8.24
C TYR A 154 -3.73 -21.37 -9.40
N CYS A 155 -4.97 -20.91 -9.51
CA CYS A 155 -5.40 -20.03 -10.60
C CYS A 155 -5.01 -18.56 -10.36
N VAL A 156 -4.82 -17.79 -11.43
CA VAL A 156 -5.01 -16.33 -11.45
C VAL A 156 -6.51 -15.99 -11.41
N ARG A 157 -6.85 -14.73 -11.18
CA ARG A 157 -8.25 -14.25 -11.17
C ARG A 157 -8.77 -14.08 -12.60
N PRO A 158 -10.10 -14.11 -12.84
CA PRO A 158 -10.66 -13.98 -14.19
C PRO A 158 -10.25 -12.71 -14.91
N GLU A 159 -10.12 -11.60 -14.18
CA GLU A 159 -9.68 -10.33 -14.72
C GLU A 159 -8.18 -10.27 -15.04
N GLU A 160 -7.38 -11.25 -14.62
CA GLU A 160 -5.93 -11.30 -14.90
C GLU A 160 -5.62 -11.84 -16.31
N ILE A 161 -6.55 -12.56 -16.96
CA ILE A 161 -6.38 -13.13 -18.31
C ILE A 161 -7.20 -12.37 -19.36
N ALA A 162 -6.99 -12.69 -20.65
CA ALA A 162 -7.69 -12.03 -21.76
C ALA A 162 -9.19 -12.37 -21.84
N GLY A 163 -9.60 -13.55 -21.35
CA GLY A 163 -11.00 -14.00 -21.38
C GLY A 163 -11.13 -15.47 -21.79
N PRO A 164 -12.30 -15.87 -22.33
CA PRO A 164 -12.54 -17.21 -22.85
C PRO A 164 -11.56 -17.62 -23.98
N SER A 165 -11.34 -18.92 -24.15
CA SER A 165 -10.56 -19.46 -25.27
C SER A 165 -11.34 -19.37 -26.60
N GLU A 166 -10.67 -19.59 -27.72
CA GLU A 166 -11.31 -19.65 -29.04
C GLU A 166 -12.41 -20.75 -29.10
N ALA A 167 -12.16 -21.91 -28.50
CA ALA A 167 -13.14 -22.99 -28.41
C ALA A 167 -14.36 -22.62 -27.54
N ALA A 168 -14.11 -21.91 -26.43
CA ALA A 168 -15.18 -21.37 -25.61
C ALA A 168 -16.02 -20.33 -26.39
N TRP A 169 -15.37 -19.44 -27.14
CA TRP A 169 -16.06 -18.45 -27.99
C TRP A 169 -16.96 -19.10 -29.04
N GLN A 170 -16.53 -20.17 -29.70
CA GLN A 170 -17.40 -20.92 -30.62
C GLN A 170 -18.69 -21.40 -29.95
N THR A 171 -18.59 -21.88 -28.72
CA THR A 171 -19.75 -22.37 -27.94
C THR A 171 -20.66 -21.22 -27.50
N ILE A 172 -20.05 -20.12 -27.02
CA ILE A 172 -20.76 -18.89 -26.63
C ILE A 172 -21.52 -18.30 -27.82
N ASN A 173 -20.84 -18.14 -28.94
CA ASN A 173 -21.39 -17.57 -30.17
C ASN A 173 -22.55 -18.40 -30.73
N ALA A 174 -22.43 -19.73 -30.72
CA ALA A 174 -23.51 -20.63 -31.14
C ALA A 174 -24.76 -20.51 -30.26
N HIS A 175 -24.60 -20.37 -28.94
CA HIS A 175 -25.73 -20.21 -28.01
C HIS A 175 -26.40 -18.85 -28.12
N LEU A 176 -25.59 -17.78 -28.21
CA LEU A 176 -26.08 -16.40 -28.22
C LEU A 176 -26.45 -15.90 -29.62
N GLY A 177 -26.14 -16.66 -30.67
CA GLY A 177 -26.29 -16.23 -32.07
C GLY A 177 -25.47 -14.98 -32.35
N THR A 178 -24.19 -14.97 -31.95
CA THR A 178 -23.26 -13.85 -32.11
C THR A 178 -21.99 -14.31 -32.84
N GLU A 179 -21.13 -13.38 -33.26
CA GLU A 179 -19.83 -13.67 -33.90
C GLU A 179 -18.73 -12.86 -33.22
N THR A 180 -18.59 -13.02 -31.90
CA THR A 180 -17.69 -12.21 -31.07
C THR A 180 -16.47 -12.99 -30.60
N HIS A 181 -15.35 -12.30 -30.40
CA HIS A 181 -14.06 -12.88 -30.01
C HIS A 181 -13.49 -12.27 -28.72
N SER A 182 -14.20 -11.32 -28.12
CA SER A 182 -13.79 -10.67 -26.88
C SER A 182 -15.00 -10.26 -26.03
N LEU A 183 -14.78 -10.12 -24.73
CA LEU A 183 -15.85 -9.66 -23.82
C LEU A 183 -16.40 -8.28 -24.22
N PRO A 184 -15.57 -7.28 -24.64
CA PRO A 184 -16.08 -6.01 -25.13
C PRO A 184 -16.97 -6.11 -26.38
N GLU A 185 -16.59 -6.94 -27.35
CA GLU A 185 -17.43 -7.18 -28.54
C GLU A 185 -18.78 -7.77 -28.16
N LEU A 186 -18.78 -8.77 -27.27
CA LEU A 186 -20.02 -9.37 -26.78
C LEU A 186 -20.89 -8.38 -26.04
N VAL A 187 -20.32 -7.59 -25.12
CA VAL A 187 -21.05 -6.58 -24.35
C VAL A 187 -21.66 -5.53 -25.27
N HIS A 188 -20.92 -5.10 -26.31
CA HIS A 188 -21.43 -4.18 -27.31
C HIS A 188 -22.60 -4.79 -28.12
N GLU A 189 -22.48 -6.03 -28.57
CA GLU A 189 -23.53 -6.74 -29.33
C GLU A 189 -24.79 -6.96 -28.48
N LEU A 190 -24.64 -7.42 -27.24
CA LEU A 190 -25.76 -7.58 -26.31
C LEU A 190 -26.41 -6.24 -25.96
N GLY A 191 -25.60 -5.19 -25.78
CA GLY A 191 -26.08 -3.82 -25.57
C GLY A 191 -26.90 -3.31 -26.74
N LYS A 192 -26.42 -3.48 -27.97
CA LYS A 192 -27.17 -3.12 -29.18
C LYS A 192 -28.52 -3.83 -29.26
N ARG A 193 -28.57 -5.12 -28.92
CA ARG A 193 -29.82 -5.88 -28.92
C ARG A 193 -30.81 -5.41 -27.86
N ARG A 194 -30.33 -5.06 -26.66
CA ARG A 194 -31.18 -4.71 -25.51
C ARG A 194 -31.55 -3.23 -25.45
N PHE A 195 -30.60 -2.33 -25.73
CA PHE A 195 -30.73 -0.88 -25.56
C PHE A 195 -30.62 -0.10 -26.88
N GLY A 196 -30.19 -0.74 -27.98
CA GLY A 196 -29.96 -0.07 -29.27
C GLY A 196 -28.62 0.68 -29.37
N HIS A 197 -27.79 0.61 -28.33
CA HIS A 197 -26.47 1.26 -28.27
C HIS A 197 -25.51 0.51 -27.33
N THR A 198 -24.26 0.98 -27.23
CA THR A 198 -23.31 0.51 -26.22
C THR A 198 -23.91 0.68 -24.82
N PRO A 199 -23.84 -0.31 -23.92
CA PRO A 199 -24.41 -0.19 -22.58
C PRO A 199 -23.81 0.98 -21.81
N ARG A 200 -24.66 1.76 -21.15
CA ARG A 200 -24.29 2.86 -20.26
C ARG A 200 -24.39 2.42 -18.82
N VAL A 201 -23.28 2.45 -18.09
CA VAL A 201 -23.20 2.02 -16.69
C VAL A 201 -22.96 3.23 -15.78
N GLY A 202 -23.81 3.37 -14.76
CA GLY A 202 -23.76 4.44 -13.78
C GLY A 202 -23.33 3.96 -12.39
N ASP A 203 -22.47 4.73 -11.72
CA ASP A 203 -22.18 4.61 -10.29
C ASP A 203 -22.10 5.99 -9.64
N ALA A 204 -23.07 6.33 -8.80
CA ALA A 204 -23.17 7.64 -8.14
C ALA A 204 -22.21 7.81 -6.94
N PHE A 205 -21.62 6.71 -6.45
CA PHE A 205 -20.75 6.67 -5.27
C PHE A 205 -19.57 5.74 -5.56
N CYS A 206 -18.81 6.07 -6.61
CA CYS A 206 -17.87 5.13 -7.21
C CYS A 206 -16.64 4.83 -6.35
N GLY A 207 -16.30 5.71 -5.39
CA GLY A 207 -15.24 5.49 -4.44
C GLY A 207 -13.90 5.20 -5.13
N GLY A 208 -13.34 4.02 -4.88
CA GLY A 208 -12.10 3.55 -5.51
C GLY A 208 -12.23 3.13 -6.98
N GLY A 209 -13.40 3.30 -7.59
CA GLY A 209 -13.59 3.18 -9.04
C GLY A 209 -13.80 1.77 -9.58
N SER A 210 -14.05 0.76 -8.74
CA SER A 210 -14.20 -0.63 -9.22
C SER A 210 -15.29 -0.79 -10.29
N VAL A 211 -16.47 -0.19 -10.07
CA VAL A 211 -17.59 -0.32 -11.03
C VAL A 211 -17.25 0.39 -12.33
N PRO A 212 -16.86 1.69 -12.31
CA PRO A 212 -16.45 2.36 -13.53
C PRO A 212 -15.33 1.63 -14.28
N PHE A 213 -14.32 1.17 -13.56
CA PHE A 213 -13.17 0.50 -14.15
C PHE A 213 -13.56 -0.80 -14.87
N GLU A 214 -14.27 -1.70 -14.19
CA GLU A 214 -14.61 -2.99 -14.79
C GLU A 214 -15.61 -2.83 -15.94
N ALA A 215 -16.55 -1.88 -15.83
CA ALA A 215 -17.47 -1.56 -16.92
C ALA A 215 -16.73 -1.03 -18.15
N ALA A 216 -15.73 -0.17 -17.96
CA ALA A 216 -14.92 0.34 -19.05
C ALA A 216 -14.03 -0.76 -19.68
N VAL A 217 -13.47 -1.67 -18.86
CA VAL A 217 -12.74 -2.86 -19.36
C VAL A 217 -13.64 -3.75 -20.22
N LEU A 218 -14.93 -3.83 -19.91
CA LEU A 218 -15.93 -4.55 -20.68
C LEU A 218 -16.48 -3.76 -21.88
N GLY A 219 -15.99 -2.55 -22.16
CA GLY A 219 -16.40 -1.76 -23.32
C GLY A 219 -17.73 -1.02 -23.17
N CYS A 220 -18.21 -0.82 -21.93
CA CYS A 220 -19.37 0.03 -21.67
C CYS A 220 -19.02 1.52 -21.74
N ASP A 221 -20.02 2.36 -22.01
CA ASP A 221 -19.98 3.79 -21.67
C ASP A 221 -20.17 3.92 -20.16
N VAL A 222 -19.35 4.72 -19.48
CA VAL A 222 -19.30 4.73 -18.01
C VAL A 222 -19.47 6.13 -17.44
N TYR A 223 -20.32 6.24 -16.44
CA TYR A 223 -20.58 7.48 -15.70
C TYR A 223 -20.38 7.23 -14.20
N GLY A 224 -19.29 7.77 -13.66
CA GLY A 224 -18.96 7.67 -12.24
C GLY A 224 -18.97 9.03 -11.54
N ALA A 225 -19.47 9.09 -10.31
CA ALA A 225 -19.39 10.28 -9.46
C ALA A 225 -18.97 9.92 -8.02
N ASP A 226 -18.28 10.85 -7.37
CA ASP A 226 -17.99 10.78 -5.93
C ASP A 226 -17.84 12.21 -5.38
N LEU A 227 -18.29 12.42 -4.13
CA LEU A 227 -18.12 13.70 -3.43
C LEU A 227 -16.70 13.87 -2.90
N ASN A 228 -16.01 12.76 -2.62
CA ASN A 228 -14.67 12.78 -2.10
C ASN A 228 -13.65 12.90 -3.26
N PRO A 229 -12.83 13.96 -3.30
CA PRO A 229 -11.85 14.14 -4.38
C PRO A 229 -10.81 13.03 -4.44
N VAL A 230 -10.53 12.32 -3.34
CA VAL A 230 -9.65 11.15 -3.34
C VAL A 230 -10.31 9.98 -4.05
N GLY A 231 -11.61 9.74 -3.84
CA GLY A 231 -12.36 8.72 -4.58
C GLY A 231 -12.36 9.02 -6.09
N ALA A 232 -12.67 10.27 -6.44
CA ALA A 232 -12.61 10.73 -7.84
C ALA A 232 -11.21 10.52 -8.46
N LEU A 233 -10.13 10.87 -7.74
CA LEU A 233 -8.75 10.66 -8.20
C LEU A 233 -8.43 9.17 -8.38
N LEU A 234 -8.82 8.30 -7.44
CA LEU A 234 -8.57 6.86 -7.54
C LEU A 234 -9.33 6.23 -8.71
N THR A 235 -10.58 6.66 -8.92
CA THR A 235 -11.39 6.22 -10.07
C THR A 235 -10.76 6.67 -11.38
N TRP A 236 -10.36 7.94 -11.48
CA TRP A 236 -9.65 8.46 -12.63
C TRP A 236 -8.35 7.68 -12.87
N ALA A 237 -7.57 7.46 -11.82
CA ALA A 237 -6.30 6.74 -11.94
C ALA A 237 -6.49 5.26 -12.35
N ALA A 238 -7.59 4.62 -11.97
CA ALA A 238 -7.93 3.28 -12.44
C ALA A 238 -8.12 3.26 -13.96
N ILE A 239 -8.89 4.21 -14.50
CA ILE A 239 -9.14 4.29 -15.94
C ILE A 239 -7.87 4.68 -16.71
N HIS A 240 -7.13 5.69 -16.23
CA HIS A 240 -6.05 6.30 -16.99
C HIS A 240 -4.66 5.68 -16.75
N LEU A 241 -4.33 5.29 -15.51
CA LEU A 241 -3.00 4.75 -15.20
C LEU A 241 -2.95 3.24 -15.40
N ILE A 242 -3.98 2.53 -14.95
CA ILE A 242 -4.09 1.07 -15.17
C ILE A 242 -4.61 0.79 -16.58
N GLY A 243 -5.65 1.51 -17.01
CA GLY A 243 -6.24 1.35 -18.34
C GLY A 243 -5.50 2.05 -19.48
N GLY A 244 -4.49 2.89 -19.20
CA GLY A 244 -3.71 3.60 -20.22
C GLY A 244 -2.68 2.74 -20.98
N GLY A 245 -2.57 1.46 -20.65
CA GLY A 245 -1.69 0.53 -21.37
C GLY A 245 -0.20 0.69 -21.11
N THR A 246 0.58 -0.07 -21.87
CA THR A 246 2.04 -0.20 -21.70
C THR A 246 2.80 1.11 -21.90
N GLU A 247 2.38 1.98 -22.84
CA GLU A 247 3.08 3.24 -23.08
C GLU A 247 2.89 4.22 -21.92
N THR A 248 1.66 4.36 -21.41
CA THR A 248 1.38 5.15 -20.20
C THR A 248 2.20 4.63 -19.01
N ALA A 249 2.25 3.31 -18.82
CA ALA A 249 3.04 2.69 -17.76
C ALA A 249 4.54 3.01 -17.87
N LYS A 250 5.12 2.96 -19.08
CA LYS A 250 6.52 3.32 -19.34
C LYS A 250 6.79 4.80 -19.07
N GLU A 251 5.91 5.70 -19.49
CA GLU A 251 6.03 7.13 -19.25
C GLU A 251 6.03 7.45 -17.75
N ILE A 252 5.11 6.84 -17.00
CA ILE A 252 5.02 6.97 -15.54
C ILE A 252 6.30 6.44 -14.87
N GLN A 253 6.79 5.26 -15.25
CA GLN A 253 8.03 4.71 -14.70
C GLN A 253 9.23 5.62 -14.96
N LYS A 254 9.32 6.18 -16.18
CA LYS A 254 10.36 7.14 -16.54
C LYS A 254 10.29 8.41 -15.69
N ALA A 255 9.11 8.98 -15.51
CA ALA A 255 8.91 10.19 -14.70
C ALA A 255 9.25 9.95 -13.22
N GLN A 256 8.79 8.84 -12.64
CA GLN A 256 9.14 8.47 -11.26
C GLN A 256 10.65 8.32 -11.07
N LYS A 257 11.33 7.69 -12.02
CA LYS A 257 12.80 7.56 -12.01
C LYS A 257 13.49 8.92 -12.09
N GLN A 258 13.03 9.81 -12.99
CA GLN A 258 13.58 11.16 -13.14
C GLN A 258 13.48 11.98 -11.84
N VAL A 259 12.31 11.98 -11.19
CA VAL A 259 12.10 12.68 -9.91
C VAL A 259 13.00 12.09 -8.83
N TYR A 260 13.05 10.76 -8.72
CA TYR A 260 13.89 10.09 -7.71
C TYR A 260 15.37 10.48 -7.88
N GLU A 261 15.91 10.36 -9.10
CA GLU A 261 17.31 10.70 -9.37
C GLU A 261 17.61 12.19 -9.18
N ALA A 262 16.67 13.08 -9.53
CA ALA A 262 16.80 14.52 -9.31
C ALA A 262 16.82 14.86 -7.82
N ALA A 263 15.93 14.24 -7.04
CA ALA A 263 15.92 14.41 -5.58
C ALA A 263 17.23 13.93 -4.96
N GLY A 264 17.74 12.77 -5.41
CA GLY A 264 19.04 12.26 -4.96
C GLY A 264 20.20 13.22 -5.23
N ARG A 265 20.26 13.82 -6.43
CA ARG A 265 21.27 14.85 -6.76
C ARG A 265 21.15 16.08 -5.86
N GLN A 266 19.93 16.55 -5.59
CA GLN A 266 19.70 17.72 -4.74
C GLN A 266 20.10 17.45 -3.28
N ILE A 267 19.77 16.28 -2.74
CA ILE A 267 20.10 15.88 -1.37
C ILE A 267 21.61 15.70 -1.20
N GLU A 268 22.27 15.12 -2.20
CA GLU A 268 23.73 15.03 -2.26
C GLU A 268 24.36 16.43 -2.26
N SER A 269 23.83 17.36 -3.07
CA SER A 269 24.29 18.75 -3.09
C SER A 269 24.09 19.49 -1.76
N TRP A 270 23.08 19.13 -0.98
CA TRP A 270 22.87 19.69 0.36
C TRP A 270 23.78 19.07 1.42
N GLY A 271 24.37 17.89 1.17
CA GLY A 271 25.28 17.23 2.11
C GLY A 271 24.62 16.73 3.41
N ILE A 272 23.29 16.59 3.43
CA ILE A 272 22.52 16.32 4.66
C ILE A 272 22.34 14.84 5.00
N GLU A 273 22.72 13.90 4.13
CA GLU A 273 22.50 12.44 4.29
C GLU A 273 23.74 11.56 4.04
N ARG A 274 24.91 12.18 3.96
CA ARG A 274 26.19 11.51 3.75
C ARG A 274 27.19 12.03 4.78
N ASN A 275 27.90 11.12 5.44
CA ASN A 275 28.98 11.50 6.37
C ASN A 275 30.30 11.66 5.61
N ASP A 276 31.32 12.19 6.30
CA ASP A 276 32.62 12.49 5.69
C ASP A 276 33.62 11.32 5.83
N GLU A 277 33.13 10.14 6.22
CA GLU A 277 33.96 8.96 6.51
C GLU A 277 34.09 8.06 5.28
N GLY A 278 35.09 8.31 4.42
CA GLY A 278 35.51 7.29 3.45
C GLY A 278 36.20 6.10 4.12
N TRP A 279 36.51 5.04 3.37
CA TRP A 279 37.39 3.97 3.82
C TRP A 279 38.85 4.32 3.54
N GLN A 280 39.74 3.99 4.46
CA GLN A 280 41.16 4.15 4.22
C GLN A 280 41.65 3.01 3.32
N ASP A 281 42.20 3.33 2.15
CA ASP A 281 42.84 2.36 1.27
C ASP A 281 44.12 1.84 1.93
N GLU A 282 44.18 0.55 2.23
CA GLU A 282 45.29 -0.06 2.98
C GLU A 282 46.64 0.02 2.25
N ALA A 283 46.64 0.14 0.92
CA ALA A 283 47.85 0.18 0.12
C ALA A 283 48.42 1.61 -0.03
N THR A 284 47.56 2.62 0.00
CA THR A 284 47.92 4.03 -0.28
C THR A 284 47.76 4.96 0.92
N GLY A 285 47.01 4.54 1.94
CA GLY A 285 46.66 5.35 3.11
C GLY A 285 45.65 6.47 2.82
N GLU A 286 45.20 6.62 1.58
CA GLU A 286 44.21 7.62 1.17
C GLU A 286 42.81 7.24 1.67
N ILE A 287 42.03 8.23 2.12
CA ILE A 287 40.59 8.04 2.34
C ILE A 287 39.92 7.99 0.96
N LYS A 288 39.54 6.78 0.54
CA LYS A 288 38.77 6.50 -0.67
C LYS A 288 37.30 6.28 -0.30
N GLY A 289 36.39 6.58 -1.22
CA GLY A 289 34.96 6.40 -0.99
C GLY A 289 34.19 7.66 -0.65
N LYS A 290 32.90 7.63 -0.98
CA LYS A 290 32.01 8.79 -0.86
C LYS A 290 31.42 8.96 0.53
N GLY A 291 31.98 8.42 1.61
CA GLY A 291 31.25 8.43 2.89
C GLY A 291 30.06 7.47 2.94
N TRP A 292 29.63 7.12 4.15
CA TRP A 292 28.44 6.31 4.38
C TRP A 292 27.18 7.14 4.13
N GLN A 293 26.12 6.48 3.66
CA GLN A 293 24.81 7.10 3.43
C GLN A 293 23.84 6.73 4.53
N ALA A 294 23.11 7.70 5.08
CA ALA A 294 22.05 7.40 6.02
C ALA A 294 20.88 6.70 5.30
N ASP A 295 20.29 5.67 5.91
CA ASP A 295 18.99 5.14 5.47
C ASP A 295 17.88 5.39 6.51
N TYR A 296 18.22 5.52 7.80
CA TYR A 296 17.30 5.89 8.86
C TYR A 296 17.90 6.83 9.92
N TYR A 297 17.05 7.72 10.42
CA TYR A 297 17.28 8.57 11.59
C TYR A 297 16.24 8.22 12.65
N LEU A 298 16.67 7.86 13.86
CA LEU A 298 15.80 7.47 14.95
C LEU A 298 15.72 8.58 16.00
N TYR A 299 14.50 9.03 16.24
CA TYR A 299 14.19 10.13 17.15
C TYR A 299 13.44 9.62 18.37
N CYS A 300 13.62 10.29 19.50
CA CYS A 300 12.83 10.09 20.71
C CYS A 300 12.30 11.42 21.23
N ILE A 301 11.18 11.36 21.96
CA ILE A 301 10.69 12.47 22.75
C ILE A 301 11.53 12.56 24.02
N GLU A 302 11.84 13.76 24.47
CA GLU A 302 12.57 14.02 25.70
C GLU A 302 11.80 15.00 26.57
N ALA A 303 11.70 14.73 27.87
CA ALA A 303 10.93 15.55 28.79
C ALA A 303 11.56 15.57 30.18
N THR A 304 11.39 16.67 30.91
CA THR A 304 11.82 16.75 32.32
C THR A 304 10.78 16.07 33.21
N ASP A 305 11.19 15.01 33.89
CA ASP A 305 10.37 14.33 34.88
C ASP A 305 10.19 15.20 36.13
N PRO A 306 8.98 15.64 36.49
CA PRO A 306 8.76 16.49 37.67
C PRO A 306 9.08 15.79 38.99
N ALA A 307 9.08 14.45 39.04
CA ALA A 307 9.40 13.72 40.27
C ALA A 307 10.89 13.76 40.62
N THR A 308 11.75 13.61 39.61
CA THR A 308 13.21 13.54 39.77
C THR A 308 13.94 14.84 39.37
N GLY A 309 13.33 15.64 38.50
CA GLY A 309 13.94 16.81 37.87
C GLY A 309 14.91 16.46 36.73
N TRP A 310 14.98 15.20 36.31
CA TRP A 310 15.86 14.75 35.23
C TRP A 310 15.18 14.86 33.88
N ARG A 311 15.94 15.24 32.86
CA ARG A 311 15.52 15.26 31.45
C ARG A 311 15.70 13.85 30.87
N VAL A 312 14.59 13.14 30.67
CA VAL A 312 14.55 11.71 30.32
C VAL A 312 14.17 11.53 28.86
N PRO A 313 15.01 10.86 28.04
CA PRO A 313 14.61 10.45 26.69
C PRO A 313 13.65 9.25 26.78
N LEU A 314 12.63 9.21 25.91
CA LEU A 314 11.48 8.32 26.02
C LEU A 314 11.50 7.25 24.93
N ALA A 315 11.51 5.98 25.34
CA ALA A 315 11.34 4.83 24.45
C ALA A 315 10.67 3.66 25.20
N PRO A 316 9.85 2.84 24.51
CA PRO A 316 9.21 1.67 25.13
C PRO A 316 10.21 0.56 25.46
N SER A 317 11.31 0.49 24.72
CA SER A 317 12.51 -0.28 25.04
C SER A 317 13.72 0.40 24.40
N TRP A 318 14.92 0.03 24.83
CA TRP A 318 16.15 0.53 24.22
C TRP A 318 16.81 -0.50 23.30
N ILE A 319 16.03 -1.46 22.78
CA ILE A 319 16.45 -2.32 21.68
C ILE A 319 16.24 -1.60 20.36
N ILE A 320 17.31 -1.42 19.60
CA ILE A 320 17.29 -0.84 18.26
C ILE A 320 17.18 -1.94 17.20
N GLY A 321 17.86 -3.07 17.37
CA GLY A 321 17.80 -4.16 16.40
C GLY A 321 18.08 -5.51 17.01
N GLN A 322 17.13 -6.44 16.92
CA GLN A 322 17.33 -7.80 17.42
C GLN A 322 18.26 -8.62 16.53
N LYS A 323 18.23 -8.39 15.21
CA LYS A 323 19.09 -9.12 14.26
C LYS A 323 20.54 -8.65 14.38
N THR A 324 20.74 -7.34 14.48
CA THR A 324 22.06 -6.72 14.62
C THR A 324 22.53 -6.64 16.07
N ARG A 325 21.73 -7.12 17.02
CA ARG A 325 21.96 -7.01 18.48
C ARG A 325 22.36 -5.60 18.87
N THR A 326 21.63 -4.62 18.35
CA THR A 326 21.89 -3.20 18.57
C THR A 326 21.01 -2.66 19.69
N ILE A 327 21.60 -1.99 20.66
CA ILE A 327 20.90 -1.33 21.78
C ILE A 327 21.33 0.13 21.95
N ALA A 328 20.52 0.89 22.67
CA ALA A 328 20.90 2.18 23.24
C ALA A 328 21.11 2.02 24.75
N ARG A 329 22.18 2.60 25.28
CA ARG A 329 22.48 2.65 26.71
C ARG A 329 22.38 4.08 27.21
N LEU A 330 21.55 4.29 28.24
CA LEU A 330 21.43 5.59 28.89
C LEU A 330 22.49 5.74 29.98
N VAL A 331 23.36 6.74 29.82
CA VAL A 331 24.41 7.09 30.79
C VAL A 331 24.01 8.41 31.49
N PRO A 332 23.74 8.41 32.80
CA PRO A 332 23.32 9.61 33.52
C PRO A 332 24.44 10.67 33.59
N GLU A 333 24.10 11.91 33.28
CA GLU A 333 24.98 13.08 33.41
C GLU A 333 24.49 13.98 34.55
N LYS A 334 25.14 13.87 35.72
CA LYS A 334 24.70 14.56 36.96
C LYS A 334 24.78 16.09 36.87
N ALA A 335 25.72 16.63 36.10
CA ALA A 335 25.92 18.08 35.96
C ALA A 335 24.73 18.76 35.27
N THR A 336 24.13 18.09 34.28
CA THR A 336 23.03 18.58 33.45
C THR A 336 21.68 17.95 33.81
N LYS A 337 21.68 16.93 34.69
CA LYS A 337 20.52 16.07 34.98
C LYS A 337 19.86 15.53 33.72
N SER A 338 20.67 15.02 32.79
CA SER A 338 20.23 14.43 31.52
C SER A 338 20.89 13.07 31.29
N PHE A 339 20.65 12.47 30.12
CA PHE A 339 21.29 11.21 29.73
C PHE A 339 22.06 11.38 28.42
N ARG A 340 23.29 10.86 28.41
CA ARG A 340 24.02 10.55 27.18
C ARG A 340 23.54 9.19 26.67
N ILE A 341 23.32 9.08 25.37
CA ILE A 341 22.83 7.85 24.74
C ILE A 341 23.99 7.23 23.97
N GLU A 342 24.47 6.08 24.42
CA GLU A 342 25.50 5.30 23.73
C GLU A 342 24.83 4.24 22.86
N ILE A 343 25.23 4.11 21.60
CA ILE A 343 24.74 3.05 20.71
C ILE A 343 25.75 1.91 20.69
N VAL A 344 25.29 0.71 21.02
CA VAL A 344 26.12 -0.50 21.08
C VAL A 344 25.54 -1.50 20.10
N GLN A 345 26.30 -1.78 19.03
CA GLN A 345 26.01 -2.83 18.07
C GLN A 345 26.73 -4.12 18.51
N ASP A 346 26.19 -5.29 18.15
CA ASP A 346 26.73 -6.60 18.56
C ASP A 346 26.74 -6.85 20.08
N ALA A 347 25.78 -6.26 20.79
CA ALA A 347 25.61 -6.41 22.24
C ALA A 347 25.49 -7.87 22.68
N SER A 348 25.90 -8.16 23.91
CA SER A 348 25.79 -9.50 24.49
C SER A 348 24.32 -9.90 24.71
N PRO A 349 24.00 -11.20 24.79
CA PRO A 349 22.64 -11.65 25.14
C PRO A 349 22.12 -11.04 26.45
N GLU A 350 22.98 -10.87 27.46
CA GLU A 350 22.64 -10.24 28.73
C GLU A 350 22.31 -8.76 28.57
N GLU A 351 23.07 -8.04 27.75
CA GLU A 351 22.80 -6.63 27.43
C GLU A 351 21.48 -6.44 26.69
N MET A 352 21.15 -7.37 25.77
CA MET A 352 19.88 -7.36 25.03
C MET A 352 18.68 -7.56 25.97
N GLU A 353 18.73 -8.53 26.88
CA GLU A 353 17.64 -8.74 27.86
C GLU A 353 17.50 -7.56 28.82
N LYS A 354 18.62 -6.94 29.23
CA LYS A 354 18.58 -5.72 30.04
C LYS A 354 17.91 -4.57 29.26
N ALA A 355 18.33 -4.29 28.04
CA ALA A 355 17.81 -3.19 27.22
C ALA A 355 16.30 -3.30 26.95
N LYS A 356 15.76 -4.53 26.93
CA LYS A 356 14.33 -4.81 26.82
C LYS A 356 13.52 -4.24 27.99
N LEU A 357 14.06 -4.31 29.21
CA LEU A 357 13.41 -3.90 30.45
C LEU A 357 13.68 -2.42 30.79
N GLU A 358 14.72 -1.84 30.22
CA GLU A 358 15.19 -0.47 30.49
C GLU A 358 14.33 0.64 29.87
N GLY A 359 13.18 0.32 29.26
CA GLY A 359 12.27 1.29 28.66
C GLY A 359 11.86 2.42 29.63
N THR A 360 11.81 3.63 29.12
CA THR A 360 11.49 4.85 29.88
C THR A 360 10.08 5.38 29.59
N ALA A 361 9.40 4.83 28.57
CA ALA A 361 8.06 5.23 28.15
C ALA A 361 7.07 4.05 28.21
N ALA A 362 6.13 4.11 29.15
CA ALA A 362 5.01 3.17 29.25
C ALA A 362 3.70 3.95 29.50
N ASP A 363 3.31 4.15 30.77
CA ASP A 363 2.13 4.94 31.17
C ASP A 363 2.49 6.38 31.58
N GLY A 364 3.63 6.87 31.09
CA GLY A 364 4.30 8.08 31.56
C GLY A 364 5.82 7.94 31.49
N ILE A 365 6.54 8.67 32.35
CA ILE A 365 8.00 8.60 32.42
C ILE A 365 8.44 7.66 33.54
N ARG A 366 9.27 6.67 33.21
CA ARG A 366 9.98 5.85 34.19
C ARG A 366 11.44 6.28 34.24
N CYS A 367 11.79 7.17 35.15
CA CYS A 367 13.14 7.71 35.23
C CYS A 367 14.15 6.62 35.67
N PRO A 368 15.28 6.43 34.95
CA PRO A 368 16.29 5.45 35.33
C PRO A 368 17.09 5.77 36.60
N VAL A 369 16.94 6.98 37.16
CA VAL A 369 17.71 7.45 38.31
C VAL A 369 16.84 8.16 39.34
N ASP A 370 17.34 8.24 40.58
CA ASP A 370 16.75 9.08 41.62
C ASP A 370 17.09 10.57 41.43
N ARG A 371 16.60 11.43 42.33
CA ARG A 371 16.89 12.89 42.33
C ARG A 371 18.38 13.23 42.35
N SER A 372 19.21 12.34 42.91
CA SER A 372 20.65 12.48 43.05
C SER A 372 21.44 11.86 41.89
N GLY A 373 20.75 11.23 40.93
CA GLY A 373 21.37 10.56 39.79
C GLY A 373 21.89 9.16 40.09
N ASN A 374 21.40 8.50 41.14
CA ASN A 374 21.75 7.11 41.43
C ASN A 374 20.83 6.17 40.63
N PRO A 375 21.36 5.13 39.97
CA PRO A 375 20.57 4.20 39.16
C PRO A 375 19.46 3.49 39.96
N ILE A 376 18.29 3.35 39.35
CA ILE A 376 17.14 2.61 39.86
C ILE A 376 16.87 1.42 38.94
N GLN A 377 16.75 0.22 39.50
CA GLN A 377 16.41 -0.99 38.73
C GLN A 377 15.03 -0.86 38.07
N PRO A 378 14.83 -1.37 36.83
CA PRO A 378 13.58 -1.22 36.09
C PRO A 378 12.30 -1.56 36.87
N GLU A 379 12.32 -2.61 37.69
CA GLU A 379 11.17 -3.10 38.46
C GLU A 379 10.79 -2.15 39.61
N MET A 380 11.73 -1.30 40.03
CA MET A 380 11.56 -0.35 41.13
C MET A 380 11.18 1.06 40.64
N ARG A 381 11.15 1.29 39.32
CA ARG A 381 10.84 2.61 38.74
C ARG A 381 9.35 2.90 38.84
N THR A 382 9.00 3.94 39.58
CA THR A 382 7.63 4.47 39.59
C THR A 382 7.42 5.33 38.34
N ALA A 383 6.27 5.19 37.68
CA ALA A 383 5.93 6.01 36.53
C ALA A 383 5.35 7.35 36.97
N THR A 384 5.93 8.45 36.48
CA THR A 384 5.31 9.76 36.55
C THR A 384 4.25 9.86 35.44
N PRO A 385 2.96 10.03 35.76
CA PRO A 385 1.89 10.04 34.77
C PRO A 385 2.09 11.14 33.73
N ILE A 386 1.74 10.88 32.47
CA ILE A 386 1.91 11.85 31.38
C ILE A 386 1.16 13.18 31.63
N ASP A 387 0.01 13.13 32.32
CA ASP A 387 -0.77 14.33 32.62
C ASP A 387 -0.08 15.25 33.64
N ALA A 388 0.81 14.71 34.48
CA ALA A 388 1.65 15.52 35.35
C ALA A 388 2.66 16.36 34.56
N LEU A 389 3.06 15.93 33.36
CA LEU A 389 3.92 16.71 32.45
C LEU A 389 3.11 17.79 31.73
N ARG A 390 1.91 17.44 31.27
CA ARG A 390 1.06 18.35 30.51
C ARG A 390 0.51 19.49 31.37
N GLY A 391 0.37 19.27 32.67
CA GLY A 391 -0.26 20.23 33.57
C GLY A 391 -1.77 20.36 33.31
N ARG A 392 -2.45 21.17 34.14
CA ARG A 392 -3.91 21.34 34.07
C ARG A 392 -4.38 22.06 32.80
N GLU A 393 -3.54 22.96 32.27
CA GLU A 393 -3.84 23.73 31.06
C GLU A 393 -3.48 22.97 29.77
N GLY A 394 -2.80 21.82 29.90
CA GLY A 394 -2.32 21.04 28.77
C GLY A 394 -1.03 21.59 28.15
N LEU A 395 -0.63 20.97 27.04
CA LEU A 395 0.55 21.42 26.28
C LEU A 395 0.25 22.71 25.52
N ARG A 396 1.30 23.54 25.33
CA ARG A 396 1.26 24.65 24.38
C ARG A 396 0.80 24.14 23.02
N ARG A 397 -0.15 24.85 22.41
CA ARG A 397 -0.56 24.60 21.04
C ARG A 397 0.48 25.17 20.09
N TRP A 398 0.94 24.36 19.16
CA TRP A 398 1.85 24.81 18.12
C TRP A 398 1.15 25.83 17.21
N GLU A 399 1.90 26.81 16.77
CA GLU A 399 1.51 27.77 15.73
C GLU A 399 1.92 27.23 14.35
N ASN A 400 1.39 27.81 13.26
CA ASN A 400 1.69 27.31 11.90
C ASN A 400 3.19 27.32 11.55
N GLU A 401 3.96 28.24 12.13
CA GLU A 401 5.39 28.39 11.85
C GLU A 401 6.27 27.46 12.73
N ASP A 402 5.69 26.72 13.67
CA ASP A 402 6.44 25.81 14.53
C ASP A 402 6.79 24.53 13.76
N LEU A 403 8.08 24.38 13.43
CA LEU A 403 8.63 23.19 12.75
C LEU A 403 9.25 22.18 13.75
N VAL A 404 9.62 22.68 14.91
CA VAL A 404 10.27 21.98 16.03
C VAL A 404 9.69 22.51 17.34
N PRO A 405 9.78 21.75 18.46
CA PRO A 405 9.42 22.27 19.76
C PRO A 405 10.18 23.56 20.11
N ARG A 406 9.52 24.50 20.78
CA ARG A 406 10.18 25.69 21.34
C ARG A 406 11.04 25.28 22.54
N PRO A 407 12.11 26.02 22.89
CA PRO A 407 13.00 25.64 23.99
C PRO A 407 12.31 25.43 25.35
N ASP A 408 11.19 26.10 25.58
CA ASP A 408 10.35 26.06 26.79
C ASP A 408 9.22 25.02 26.72
N ASP A 409 9.04 24.33 25.58
CA ASP A 409 8.04 23.27 25.48
C ASP A 409 8.39 22.08 26.37
N VAL A 410 7.36 21.52 27.01
CA VAL A 410 7.47 20.35 27.91
C VAL A 410 8.08 19.14 27.20
N LEU A 411 7.69 18.93 25.94
CA LEU A 411 8.14 17.81 25.12
C LEU A 411 9.12 18.32 24.06
N GLN A 412 10.34 17.84 24.14
CA GLN A 412 11.40 18.07 23.16
C GLN A 412 11.57 16.86 22.25
N GLU A 413 12.27 17.02 21.13
CA GLU A 413 12.62 15.93 20.20
C GLU A 413 14.14 15.80 20.11
N ARG A 414 14.65 14.56 20.13
CA ARG A 414 16.08 14.26 20.09
C ARG A 414 16.40 13.15 19.10
N LEU A 415 17.25 13.44 18.13
CA LEU A 415 17.94 12.42 17.33
C LEU A 415 18.88 11.65 18.24
N TYR A 416 18.74 10.33 18.32
CA TYR A 416 19.57 9.50 19.20
C TYR A 416 20.35 8.41 18.47
N CYS A 417 19.93 8.02 17.27
CA CYS A 417 20.64 7.03 16.47
C CYS A 417 20.47 7.30 14.98
N ILE A 418 21.54 7.12 14.21
CA ILE A 418 21.54 7.12 12.75
C ILE A 418 21.99 5.74 12.30
N ARG A 419 21.28 5.17 11.32
CA ARG A 419 21.76 3.99 10.61
C ARG A 419 22.42 4.40 9.32
N TRP A 420 23.74 4.22 9.31
CA TRP A 420 24.60 4.44 8.18
C TRP A 420 24.71 3.15 7.35
N VAL A 421 24.75 3.30 6.04
CA VAL A 421 24.91 2.23 5.06
C VAL A 421 26.13 2.53 4.21
N ASP A 422 27.06 1.59 4.16
CA ASP A 422 28.18 1.64 3.24
C ASP A 422 27.65 1.50 1.80
N PRO A 423 27.91 2.47 0.90
CA PRO A 423 27.41 2.42 -0.46
C PRO A 423 28.00 1.29 -1.31
N GLU A 424 29.16 0.73 -0.95
CA GLU A 424 29.83 -0.34 -1.70
C GLU A 424 29.46 -1.72 -1.17
N THR A 425 29.57 -1.93 0.14
CA THR A 425 29.36 -3.24 0.76
C THR A 425 27.90 -3.49 1.15
N GLY A 426 27.12 -2.42 1.33
CA GLY A 426 25.77 -2.48 1.91
C GLY A 426 25.76 -2.79 3.41
N GLU A 427 26.93 -2.78 4.07
CA GLU A 427 27.05 -2.92 5.52
C GLU A 427 26.25 -1.84 6.24
N LYS A 428 25.65 -2.19 7.38
CA LYS A 428 24.84 -1.28 8.18
C LYS A 428 25.47 -1.07 9.55
N GLN A 429 25.66 0.18 9.91
CA GLN A 429 26.16 0.57 11.22
C GLN A 429 25.20 1.54 11.91
N TYR A 430 24.89 1.23 13.17
CA TYR A 430 24.05 2.07 14.02
C TYR A 430 24.95 2.90 14.93
N ARG A 431 24.79 4.22 14.91
CA ARG A 431 25.67 5.13 15.65
C ARG A 431 24.90 6.24 16.33
N ALA A 432 25.43 6.73 17.46
CA ALA A 432 24.95 7.97 18.06
C ALA A 432 25.29 9.14 17.12
N PRO A 433 24.46 10.20 17.04
CA PRO A 433 24.77 11.36 16.22
C PRO A 433 26.03 12.07 16.74
N THR A 434 26.91 12.42 15.82
CA THR A 434 28.06 13.29 16.06
C THR A 434 27.66 14.76 15.98
N GLU A 435 28.55 15.68 16.37
CA GLU A 435 28.32 17.11 16.18
C GLU A 435 28.09 17.49 14.71
N ALA A 436 28.83 16.85 13.78
CA ALA A 436 28.63 17.05 12.35
C ALA A 436 27.22 16.59 11.90
N ASP A 437 26.68 15.52 12.50
CA ASP A 437 25.32 15.07 12.18
C ASP A 437 24.24 16.02 12.72
N LEU A 438 24.47 16.60 13.91
CA LEU A 438 23.59 17.63 14.45
C LEU A 438 23.62 18.90 13.58
N GLN A 439 24.77 19.25 13.01
CA GLN A 439 24.89 20.34 12.03
C GLN A 439 24.12 20.03 10.74
N ARG A 440 24.14 18.78 10.26
CA ARG A 440 23.31 18.34 9.11
C ARG A 440 21.81 18.44 9.39
N GLU A 441 21.36 18.13 10.62
CA GLU A 441 19.96 18.35 11.03
C GLU A 441 19.60 19.83 11.11
N ALA A 442 20.49 20.68 11.64
CA ALA A 442 20.31 22.12 11.63
C ALA A 442 20.22 22.68 10.21
N GLU A 443 21.03 22.16 9.29
CA GLU A 443 21.01 22.52 7.87
C GLU A 443 19.70 22.08 7.19
N ALA A 444 19.21 20.86 7.45
CA ALA A 444 17.92 20.41 6.94
C ALA A 444 16.76 21.33 7.41
N LEU A 445 16.78 21.77 8.67
CA LEU A 445 15.82 22.74 9.19
C LEU A 445 15.96 24.11 8.50
N ARG A 446 17.19 24.59 8.29
CA ARG A 446 17.47 25.87 7.61
C ARG A 446 16.92 25.84 6.18
N LEU A 447 17.23 24.79 5.42
CA LEU A 447 16.75 24.58 4.06
C LEU A 447 15.22 24.50 3.98
N LEU A 448 14.58 23.84 4.94
CA LEU A 448 13.11 23.83 5.02
C LEU A 448 12.56 25.24 5.26
N LYS A 449 13.11 25.98 6.23
CA LYS A 449 12.65 27.34 6.58
C LYS A 449 12.71 28.30 5.38
N GLU A 450 13.77 28.22 4.57
CA GLU A 450 13.89 29.02 3.34
C GLU A 450 12.74 28.80 2.36
N ARG A 451 12.17 27.59 2.35
CA ARG A 451 11.18 27.14 1.37
C ARG A 451 9.77 27.06 1.94
N PHE A 452 9.62 27.06 3.26
CA PHE A 452 8.39 26.70 3.97
C PHE A 452 7.16 27.48 3.47
N GLY A 453 7.23 28.82 3.50
CA GLY A 453 6.11 29.66 3.07
C GLY A 453 5.77 29.48 1.57
N ALA A 454 6.79 29.42 0.71
CA ALA A 454 6.60 29.23 -0.73
C ALA A 454 6.01 27.84 -1.05
N TRP A 455 6.48 26.80 -0.36
CA TRP A 455 5.98 25.44 -0.54
C TRP A 455 4.57 25.25 0.03
N GLN A 456 4.22 25.89 1.16
CA GLN A 456 2.84 25.93 1.64
C GLN A 456 1.92 26.63 0.63
N ALA A 457 2.34 27.77 0.08
CA ALA A 457 1.55 28.53 -0.90
C ALA A 457 1.31 27.74 -2.21
N LYS A 458 2.30 26.96 -2.65
CA LYS A 458 2.19 26.07 -3.81
C LYS A 458 1.47 24.75 -3.52
N GLY A 459 1.18 24.44 -2.24
CA GLY A 459 0.56 23.18 -1.83
C GLY A 459 1.51 21.97 -1.81
N PHE A 460 2.83 22.18 -1.85
CA PHE A 460 3.83 21.12 -1.79
C PHE A 460 3.97 20.51 -0.40
N ILE A 461 3.66 21.30 0.65
CA ILE A 461 3.56 20.81 2.02
C ILE A 461 2.26 21.32 2.67
N PRO A 462 1.70 20.59 3.66
CA PRO A 462 0.41 20.95 4.23
C PRO A 462 0.43 22.26 5.03
N SER A 463 -0.59 23.09 4.84
CA SER A 463 -0.83 24.31 5.66
C SER A 463 -2.16 24.27 6.42
N ARG A 464 -2.99 23.25 6.18
CA ARG A 464 -4.33 23.16 6.77
C ARG A 464 -4.24 22.80 8.27
N LYS A 465 -5.09 23.44 9.06
CA LYS A 465 -5.34 23.08 10.46
C LYS A 465 -5.95 21.68 10.58
N ILE A 466 -5.60 20.97 11.63
CA ILE A 466 -6.24 19.72 12.00
C ILE A 466 -7.63 20.05 12.54
N GLU A 467 -8.66 19.47 11.94
CA GLU A 467 -10.03 19.61 12.43
C GLU A 467 -10.27 18.65 13.59
N SER A 468 -10.99 19.12 14.61
CA SER A 468 -11.32 18.32 15.78
C SER A 468 -12.22 17.13 15.41
N GLY A 469 -11.98 16.00 16.06
CA GLY A 469 -12.64 14.74 15.74
C GLY A 469 -12.03 13.56 16.47
N TYR A 470 -12.69 12.40 16.40
CA TYR A 470 -12.38 11.24 17.24
C TYR A 470 -10.89 10.84 17.25
N ASN A 471 -10.27 10.74 16.06
CA ASN A 471 -8.84 10.39 15.94
C ASN A 471 -7.92 11.61 15.77
N THR A 472 -8.46 12.78 15.46
CA THR A 472 -7.69 13.99 15.16
C THR A 472 -7.45 14.88 16.38
N ASP A 473 -8.23 14.70 17.44
CA ASP A 473 -7.99 15.34 18.74
C ASP A 473 -6.75 14.79 19.46
N GLN A 474 -6.36 13.55 19.14
CA GLN A 474 -5.24 12.87 19.78
C GLN A 474 -3.90 13.60 19.54
N PRO A 475 -3.46 13.88 18.30
CA PRO A 475 -2.28 14.69 18.02
C PRO A 475 -2.26 16.05 18.73
N ILE A 476 -3.42 16.72 18.75
CA ILE A 476 -3.59 18.02 19.41
C ILE A 476 -3.31 17.85 20.91
N ARG A 477 -4.06 16.98 21.59
CA ARG A 477 -3.93 16.73 23.04
C ARG A 477 -2.55 16.24 23.45
N GLU A 478 -1.98 15.31 22.70
CA GLU A 478 -0.79 14.56 23.13
C GLU A 478 0.54 15.21 22.75
N ARG A 479 0.55 16.09 21.75
CA ARG A 479 1.75 16.76 21.23
C ARG A 479 1.61 18.26 21.03
N GLY A 480 0.41 18.82 21.17
CA GLY A 480 0.15 20.23 20.87
C GLY A 480 0.03 20.55 19.38
N TRP A 481 0.07 19.53 18.51
CA TRP A 481 0.08 19.70 17.06
C TRP A 481 -1.28 20.17 16.52
N THR A 482 -1.30 21.34 15.88
CA THR A 482 -2.52 21.98 15.35
C THR A 482 -2.66 21.97 13.82
N HIS A 483 -1.61 21.63 13.07
CA HIS A 483 -1.58 21.62 11.60
C HIS A 483 -1.03 20.30 11.07
N TRP A 484 -1.47 19.89 9.88
CA TRP A 484 -1.09 18.58 9.31
C TRP A 484 0.41 18.42 9.06
N HIS A 485 1.14 19.51 8.78
CA HIS A 485 2.60 19.42 8.61
C HIS A 485 3.34 19.12 9.92
N HIS A 486 2.74 19.36 11.10
CA HIS A 486 3.34 19.00 12.38
C HIS A 486 3.47 17.49 12.58
N LEU A 487 2.79 16.66 11.77
CA LEU A 487 3.02 15.21 11.75
C LEU A 487 4.41 14.83 11.19
N TYR A 488 5.18 15.78 10.69
CA TYR A 488 6.42 15.55 9.95
C TYR A 488 7.56 16.41 10.49
N ASN A 489 8.69 15.79 10.82
CA ASN A 489 9.87 16.54 11.24
C ASN A 489 10.48 17.35 10.08
N PRO A 490 11.43 18.27 10.35
CA PRO A 490 11.97 19.14 9.31
C PRO A 490 12.56 18.39 8.12
N ARG A 491 13.31 17.30 8.35
CA ARG A 491 13.87 16.45 7.29
C ARG A 491 12.77 15.79 6.46
N GLN A 492 11.74 15.26 7.10
CA GLN A 492 10.61 14.62 6.43
C GLN A 492 9.85 15.61 5.55
N LEU A 493 9.56 16.82 6.05
CA LEU A 493 8.94 17.88 5.26
C LEU A 493 9.83 18.36 4.11
N LEU A 494 11.15 18.46 4.35
CA LEU A 494 12.11 18.83 3.31
C LEU A 494 12.08 17.83 2.15
N LEU A 495 12.11 16.53 2.47
CA LEU A 495 12.02 15.45 1.48
C LEU A 495 10.67 15.48 0.74
N ILE A 496 9.55 15.59 1.46
CA ILE A 496 8.21 15.65 0.84
C ILE A 496 8.08 16.85 -0.09
N GLY A 497 8.49 18.04 0.36
CA GLY A 497 8.42 19.25 -0.43
C GLY A 497 9.33 19.22 -1.67
N LEU A 498 10.54 18.67 -1.55
CA LEU A 498 11.45 18.50 -2.68
C LEU A 498 10.86 17.57 -3.75
N PHE A 499 10.34 16.41 -3.35
CA PHE A 499 9.73 15.47 -4.29
C PHE A 499 8.47 16.06 -4.92
N GLN A 500 7.65 16.83 -4.18
CA GLN A 500 6.50 17.54 -4.73
C GLN A 500 6.90 18.59 -5.76
N GLU A 501 7.92 19.41 -5.47
CA GLU A 501 8.44 20.41 -6.39
C GLU A 501 8.95 19.79 -7.69
N LEU A 502 9.78 18.75 -7.59
CA LEU A 502 10.29 18.02 -8.75
C LEU A 502 9.19 17.29 -9.51
N ALA A 503 8.18 16.76 -8.81
CA ALA A 503 7.04 16.13 -9.43
C ALA A 503 6.20 17.14 -10.24
N ALA A 504 5.96 18.33 -9.68
CA ALA A 504 5.25 19.40 -10.37
C ALA A 504 6.00 19.88 -11.62
N GLU A 505 7.33 19.93 -11.58
CA GLU A 505 8.15 20.26 -12.75
C GLU A 505 8.13 19.15 -13.82
N THR A 506 8.09 17.89 -13.40
CA THR A 506 8.14 16.71 -14.28
C THR A 506 6.78 16.38 -14.90
N ALA A 507 5.68 16.66 -14.20
CA ALA A 507 4.32 16.36 -14.65
C ALA A 507 3.94 17.15 -15.92
N LYS A 508 4.10 16.53 -17.09
CA LYS A 508 3.71 17.11 -18.39
C LYS A 508 2.32 16.70 -18.86
N THR A 509 1.80 15.59 -18.32
CA THR A 509 0.46 15.07 -18.61
C THR A 509 -0.28 14.80 -17.30
N PRO A 510 -1.62 14.80 -17.30
CA PRO A 510 -2.42 14.40 -16.15
C PRO A 510 -2.05 13.03 -15.60
N GLU A 511 -1.71 12.06 -16.47
CA GLU A 511 -1.34 10.69 -16.11
C GLU A 511 -0.08 10.67 -15.27
N VAL A 512 0.96 11.36 -15.75
CA VAL A 512 2.22 11.48 -15.02
C VAL A 512 2.00 12.24 -13.70
N GLY A 513 1.25 13.35 -13.74
CA GLY A 513 0.95 14.14 -12.54
C GLY A 513 0.23 13.34 -11.46
N ALA A 514 -0.84 12.63 -11.82
CA ALA A 514 -1.60 11.80 -10.90
C ALA A 514 -0.75 10.65 -10.34
N ALA A 515 0.04 9.97 -11.18
CA ALA A 515 0.92 8.90 -10.72
C ALA A 515 1.96 9.39 -9.70
N LEU A 516 2.58 10.54 -9.97
CA LEU A 516 3.54 11.16 -9.05
C LEU A 516 2.87 11.60 -7.75
N LEU A 517 1.66 12.16 -7.81
CA LEU A 517 0.87 12.53 -6.62
C LEU A 517 0.52 11.32 -5.75
N LEU A 518 0.14 10.18 -6.35
CA LEU A 518 -0.06 8.93 -5.62
C LEU A 518 1.26 8.45 -4.96
N GLY A 519 2.39 8.66 -5.64
CA GLY A 519 3.73 8.36 -5.11
C GLY A 519 4.05 9.21 -3.87
N ILE A 520 3.73 10.51 -3.91
CA ILE A 520 3.85 11.40 -2.75
C ILE A 520 2.95 10.94 -1.60
N GLY A 521 1.70 10.57 -1.88
CA GLY A 521 0.77 10.06 -0.87
C GLY A 521 1.33 8.82 -0.16
N ARG A 522 1.87 7.86 -0.92
CA ARG A 522 2.54 6.68 -0.37
C ARG A 522 3.80 7.07 0.42
N MET A 523 4.61 7.98 -0.06
CA MET A 523 5.80 8.45 0.66
C MET A 523 5.43 9.11 2.00
N ALA A 524 4.40 9.93 2.03
CA ALA A 524 3.92 10.63 3.22
C ALA A 524 3.40 9.67 4.31
N ASP A 525 2.82 8.52 3.93
CA ASP A 525 2.42 7.45 4.88
C ASP A 525 3.64 6.82 5.58
N TRP A 526 4.79 6.73 4.91
CA TRP A 526 6.01 6.08 5.43
C TRP A 526 7.07 7.04 5.99
N THR A 527 6.77 8.34 6.03
CA THR A 527 7.75 9.39 6.32
C THR A 527 7.17 10.42 7.30
N SER A 528 6.54 9.98 8.40
CA SER A 528 5.98 10.88 9.43
C SER A 528 6.57 10.60 10.82
N ARG A 529 6.33 11.48 11.80
CA ARG A 529 6.60 11.26 13.24
C ARG A 529 5.80 10.11 13.84
N LEU A 530 4.80 9.59 13.12
CA LEU A 530 3.97 8.47 13.53
C LEU A 530 4.48 7.13 12.99
N CYS A 531 5.58 7.14 12.22
CA CYS A 531 6.23 5.93 11.74
C CYS A 531 7.03 5.25 12.85
N ARG A 532 6.51 4.14 13.38
CA ARG A 532 7.22 3.34 14.38
C ARG A 532 8.46 2.67 13.80
N TRP A 533 9.48 2.47 14.62
CA TRP A 533 10.59 1.59 14.32
C TRP A 533 10.25 0.15 14.70
N ASP A 534 10.29 -0.79 13.75
CA ASP A 534 10.24 -2.23 14.04
C ASP A 534 11.68 -2.72 14.24
N SER A 535 11.96 -3.27 15.42
CA SER A 535 13.28 -3.76 15.84
C SER A 535 13.36 -5.29 15.88
N SER A 536 12.33 -6.01 15.41
CA SER A 536 12.28 -7.48 15.42
C SER A 536 13.36 -8.12 14.55
N ALA A 537 13.76 -9.36 14.83
CA ALA A 537 14.82 -10.03 14.06
C ALA A 537 14.50 -10.14 12.54
N ALA A 538 13.21 -10.20 12.19
CA ALA A 538 12.75 -10.22 10.80
C ALA A 538 12.68 -8.82 10.16
N ASN A 539 12.60 -7.75 10.97
CA ASN A 539 12.39 -6.39 10.51
C ASN A 539 13.21 -5.40 11.34
N GLU A 540 14.15 -4.71 10.69
CA GLU A 540 14.83 -3.54 11.25
C GLU A 540 14.57 -2.35 10.31
N LYS A 541 13.36 -1.81 10.38
CA LYS A 541 12.86 -0.79 9.45
C LYS A 541 11.71 0.01 10.05
N GLY A 542 11.49 1.21 9.52
CA GLY A 542 10.29 1.99 9.86
C GLY A 542 9.02 1.35 9.27
N ALA A 543 7.91 1.43 9.99
CA ALA A 543 6.57 1.04 9.56
C ALA A 543 5.69 2.26 9.28
N GLN A 544 4.66 2.07 8.47
CA GLN A 544 3.76 3.12 8.00
C GLN A 544 2.89 3.74 9.10
N THR A 545 2.42 4.95 8.84
CA THR A 545 1.56 5.75 9.73
C THR A 545 0.18 5.09 9.87
N PHE A 546 -0.47 4.75 8.76
CA PHE A 546 -1.86 4.29 8.74
C PHE A 546 -1.99 2.76 8.84
N PHE A 547 -1.18 2.12 9.71
CA PHE A 547 -1.31 0.68 9.98
C PHE A 547 -2.65 0.35 10.68
N ASN A 548 -3.06 1.20 11.62
CA ASN A 548 -4.42 1.26 12.15
C ASN A 548 -5.01 2.63 11.77
N GLN A 549 -6.34 2.76 11.71
CA GLN A 549 -7.01 4.03 11.34
C GLN A 549 -6.93 5.07 12.47
N ALA A 550 -5.77 5.25 13.09
CA ALA A 550 -5.53 6.12 14.23
C ALA A 550 -4.19 6.89 14.08
N LEU A 551 -4.12 8.08 14.66
CA LEU A 551 -2.95 8.96 14.62
C LEU A 551 -2.15 8.84 15.93
N ASN A 552 -1.66 7.64 16.22
CA ASN A 552 -1.03 7.33 17.51
C ASN A 552 0.28 8.10 17.67
N THR A 553 0.37 9.00 18.66
CA THR A 553 1.61 9.71 18.92
C THR A 553 2.63 8.79 19.59
N LEU A 554 3.88 8.79 19.11
CA LEU A 554 4.90 7.82 19.53
C LEU A 554 5.94 8.46 20.46
N ALA A 555 6.45 7.69 21.43
CA ALA A 555 7.58 8.10 22.27
C ALA A 555 8.89 8.16 21.49
N ASN A 556 9.05 7.29 20.49
CA ASN A 556 10.16 7.27 19.55
C ASN A 556 9.66 6.90 18.15
N TYR A 557 10.33 7.41 17.12
CA TYR A 557 9.90 7.22 15.74
C TYR A 557 11.09 7.14 14.78
N ALA A 558 10.83 6.56 13.60
CA ALA A 558 11.80 6.40 12.54
C ALA A 558 11.55 7.42 11.42
N THR A 559 12.63 8.04 10.96
CA THR A 559 12.64 8.89 9.76
C THR A 559 13.45 8.19 8.68
N ARG A 560 12.82 7.96 7.52
CA ARG A 560 13.52 7.45 6.33
C ARG A 560 14.36 8.55 5.70
N ALA A 561 15.58 8.21 5.34
CA ALA A 561 16.41 9.00 4.43
C ALA A 561 16.05 8.68 2.96
N TYR A 562 16.60 9.44 2.01
CA TYR A 562 16.39 9.25 0.57
C TYR A 562 16.61 7.81 0.10
N ASN A 563 17.70 7.16 0.51
CA ASN A 563 18.03 5.79 0.08
C ASN A 563 16.95 4.78 0.51
N ALA A 564 16.28 5.00 1.64
CA ALA A 564 15.20 4.15 2.12
C ALA A 564 13.88 4.37 1.35
N LEU A 565 13.77 5.42 0.54
CA LEU A 565 12.59 5.69 -0.30
C LEU A 565 12.56 4.85 -1.58
N LYS A 566 13.67 4.20 -1.98
CA LYS A 566 13.71 3.33 -3.18
C LYS A 566 12.68 2.21 -3.20
N THR A 567 12.18 1.78 -2.05
CA THR A 567 11.15 0.74 -1.93
C THR A 567 9.73 1.29 -1.78
N THR A 568 9.58 2.59 -1.57
CA THR A 568 8.30 3.26 -1.31
C THR A 568 7.88 4.16 -2.46
N TRP A 569 8.84 4.87 -3.07
CA TRP A 569 8.60 5.81 -4.16
C TRP A 569 8.09 5.17 -5.46
N PRO A 570 8.74 4.14 -6.03
CA PRO A 570 8.28 3.57 -7.30
C PRO A 570 6.95 2.86 -7.13
N LEU A 571 5.95 3.34 -7.86
CA LEU A 571 4.66 2.71 -8.08
C LEU A 571 4.71 1.91 -9.38
N THR A 572 4.31 0.64 -9.29
CA THR A 572 4.02 -0.20 -10.45
C THR A 572 2.55 -0.53 -10.45
N PHE A 573 1.91 -0.36 -11.60
CA PHE A 573 0.50 -0.63 -11.80
C PHE A 573 0.34 -1.85 -12.72
N PRO A 574 -0.72 -2.65 -12.55
CA PRO A 574 -1.12 -3.60 -13.57
C PRO A 574 -1.43 -2.86 -14.87
N GLU A 575 -1.14 -3.48 -16.01
CA GLU A 575 -1.41 -2.90 -17.32
C GLU A 575 -2.71 -3.48 -17.89
N ARG A 576 -3.59 -2.58 -18.34
CA ARG A 576 -4.80 -2.88 -19.11
C ARG A 576 -4.91 -1.87 -20.24
N ASN A 577 -5.57 -2.25 -21.32
CA ASN A 577 -5.93 -1.33 -22.39
C ASN A 577 -7.43 -1.06 -22.29
N VAL A 578 -7.78 0.03 -21.62
CA VAL A 578 -9.13 0.59 -21.63
C VAL A 578 -9.11 1.68 -22.69
N GLY A 579 -9.61 1.36 -23.88
CA GLY A 579 -9.80 2.37 -24.91
C GLY A 579 -10.97 3.26 -24.51
N SER A 580 -10.71 4.46 -24.00
CA SER A 580 -11.77 5.40 -23.69
C SER A 580 -11.35 6.84 -23.91
N ASP A 581 -12.14 7.56 -24.70
CA ASP A 581 -12.26 9.01 -24.53
C ASP A 581 -12.97 9.23 -23.19
N SER A 582 -12.30 9.91 -22.26
CA SER A 582 -12.85 10.15 -20.92
C SER A 582 -12.74 11.62 -20.56
N GLN A 583 -13.69 12.07 -19.75
CA GLN A 583 -13.80 13.44 -19.30
C GLN A 583 -14.06 13.48 -17.80
N VAL A 584 -13.36 14.37 -17.10
CA VAL A 584 -13.63 14.68 -15.69
C VAL A 584 -14.15 16.11 -15.60
N ILE A 585 -15.31 16.27 -14.97
CA ILE A 585 -15.97 17.57 -14.83
C ILE A 585 -16.32 17.80 -13.35
N PRO A 586 -15.81 18.87 -12.71
CA PRO A 586 -16.30 19.28 -11.40
C PRO A 586 -17.72 19.85 -11.56
N LEU A 587 -18.69 19.24 -10.89
CA LEU A 587 -20.11 19.61 -10.95
C LEU A 587 -20.73 19.67 -9.56
N ASP A 588 -21.76 20.49 -9.41
CA ASP A 588 -22.66 20.42 -8.26
C ASP A 588 -23.39 19.07 -8.30
N ALA A 589 -23.26 18.28 -7.23
CA ALA A 589 -23.85 16.94 -7.16
C ALA A 589 -25.38 16.93 -7.30
N ARG A 590 -26.04 18.07 -7.14
CA ARG A 590 -27.50 18.22 -7.32
C ARG A 590 -27.91 18.41 -8.78
N LEU A 591 -26.95 18.66 -9.68
CA LEU A 591 -27.16 18.98 -11.09
C LEU A 591 -26.73 17.83 -12.02
N THR A 592 -26.40 16.66 -11.46
CA THR A 592 -25.99 15.49 -12.24
C THR A 592 -27.18 14.91 -12.99
N ALA A 593 -27.11 14.93 -14.33
CA ALA A 593 -28.20 14.50 -15.21
C ALA A 593 -27.70 13.53 -16.31
N TYR A 594 -26.95 12.49 -15.91
CA TYR A 594 -26.53 11.44 -16.82
C TYR A 594 -27.54 10.28 -16.83
N ALA A 595 -27.84 9.77 -18.02
CA ALA A 595 -28.69 8.61 -18.22
C ALA A 595 -27.82 7.35 -18.38
N ALA A 596 -28.07 6.36 -17.54
CA ALA A 596 -27.44 5.04 -17.63
C ALA A 596 -28.51 3.96 -17.75
N ASP A 597 -28.21 2.91 -18.50
CA ASP A 597 -29.09 1.74 -18.65
C ASP A 597 -29.03 0.87 -17.40
N LEU A 598 -27.82 0.74 -16.84
CA LEU A 598 -27.52 -0.10 -15.68
C LEU A 598 -26.89 0.74 -14.58
N TRP A 599 -27.47 0.69 -13.38
CA TRP A 599 -26.90 1.31 -12.19
C TRP A 599 -26.37 0.24 -11.25
N ILE A 600 -25.06 0.27 -11.00
CA ILE A 600 -24.40 -0.57 -9.99
C ILE A 600 -23.72 0.38 -9.03
N THR A 601 -24.35 0.64 -7.89
CA THR A 601 -23.88 1.65 -6.94
C THR A 601 -24.11 1.18 -5.51
N ASP A 602 -23.34 1.73 -4.57
CA ASP A 602 -23.68 1.56 -3.15
C ASP A 602 -24.88 2.45 -2.79
N PRO A 603 -25.68 2.06 -1.79
CA PRO A 603 -26.60 3.01 -1.19
C PRO A 603 -25.81 4.23 -0.68
N PRO A 604 -26.38 5.45 -0.71
CA PRO A 604 -25.72 6.62 -0.16
C PRO A 604 -25.31 6.36 1.28
N TYR A 605 -24.04 6.59 1.58
CA TYR A 605 -23.53 6.52 2.95
C TYR A 605 -24.09 7.74 3.71
N ALA A 606 -25.10 7.50 4.54
CA ALA A 606 -25.75 8.50 5.39
C ALA A 606 -24.97 8.73 6.70
#